data_AF-A0A6V7X8E1-F1
#
_entry.id   AF-A0A6V7X8E1-F1
#
_cell.length_a   1.000
_cell.length_b   1.000
_cell.length_c   1.000
_cell.angle_alpha   90.00
_cell.angle_beta   90.00
_cell.angle_gamma   90.00
#
_symmetry.space_group_name_H-M   'P 1'
#
loop_
_entity.id
_entity.type
_entity.pdbx_description
1 polymer ?
#
loop_
_entity_poly.entity_id
_entity_poly.type
_entity_poly.pdbx_seq_one_letter_code
_entity_poly.pdbx_strand_id
1 'polypeptide(L)'
;MLVSPSKNTEEWKKLENYGLTPSHSIPSDENYQLHHVNCVSAMLFCSKCMENDNWKNENTDMCKICGQSQLRMHSWTSADYENPLRKFLSWLIDDLGRNRAGRTFAISHYGGRYDMHLLLGELIKHFGFEPSITRTGNKLYEVLLKKKRGMCPYISFRDSFNWMMLKLEQLPKALGLEIDEGGKSFFPHGWNYNINMDIRLRTLPEKKYYYPESMGKERRKEFENWYNLNKNEPFCLREQIEEYCEQDVRILAHALVKLQKLFFDLAPDPSKRDDIIVSSMTLASACLRHFCINYLKPNQIGIIPDNGYYKDTNQSLIAIKVLRWIEHKTGLQIQNRQSAEGEYRLRVSDGSLLRLDGFIKEKNIAIEFLGCAWHGHDCLYRPHELCLNGKTALYNQDKLNERIKLIEEQDIETKIIWECDVYKKLEIDLEMKLFFDELPDIGPLFPRDSFHGGRTGPLALKCNLEGNLEETFEISCYDVVSLYPAVNFYADYPIGHPEVLELNKEVHWTKHEDLHPYRGIFKLFIIPPDDLFIPVIPERIHGKLVCLFFYYKIILDFSPLSSMYN
;
A
#
# COMPACT_ATOMS: atom_id res chain seq x y z
N MET A 1 3.84 -19.02 12.17
CA MET A 1 3.94 -20.49 11.91
C MET A 1 5.38 -20.82 11.57
N LEU A 2 5.81 -22.06 11.82
CA LEU A 2 7.03 -22.58 11.23
C LEU A 2 6.68 -23.52 10.08
N VAL A 3 7.62 -23.59 9.13
CA VAL A 3 7.47 -24.36 7.91
C VAL A 3 8.75 -25.16 7.70
N SER A 4 8.59 -26.45 7.38
CA SER A 4 9.68 -27.31 6.93
C SER A 4 9.71 -27.35 5.39
N PRO A 5 10.91 -27.39 4.77
CA PRO A 5 11.04 -27.72 3.37
C PRO A 5 10.56 -29.16 3.14
N SER A 6 9.79 -29.38 2.06
CA SER A 6 9.29 -30.71 1.71
C SER A 6 10.34 -31.64 1.08
N LYS A 7 11.48 -31.11 0.62
CA LYS A 7 12.41 -31.85 -0.26
C LYS A 7 13.87 -31.74 0.19
N ASN A 8 14.51 -32.88 0.42
CA ASN A 8 15.96 -33.00 0.55
C ASN A 8 16.58 -33.11 -0.86
N THR A 9 17.52 -32.23 -1.22
CA THR A 9 18.31 -32.36 -2.46
C THR A 9 19.11 -33.67 -2.55
N GLU A 10 19.38 -34.34 -1.43
CA GLU A 10 20.07 -35.64 -1.40
C GLU A 10 19.16 -36.84 -1.75
N GLU A 11 17.84 -36.74 -1.54
CA GLU A 11 16.90 -37.80 -1.92
C GLU A 11 16.77 -37.92 -3.45
N TRP A 12 16.85 -36.81 -4.17
CA TRP A 12 16.86 -36.79 -5.64
C TRP A 12 18.06 -37.52 -6.22
N LYS A 13 19.26 -37.28 -5.69
CA LYS A 13 20.47 -37.98 -6.12
C LYS A 13 20.41 -39.48 -5.83
N LYS A 14 19.73 -39.90 -4.77
CA LYS A 14 19.53 -41.33 -4.46
C LYS A 14 18.51 -41.96 -5.40
N LEU A 15 17.40 -41.30 -5.71
CA LEU A 15 16.35 -41.84 -6.59
C LEU A 15 16.79 -41.93 -8.06
N GLU A 16 17.57 -40.97 -8.56
CA GLU A 16 18.23 -41.06 -9.88
C GLU A 16 19.21 -42.24 -9.94
N ASN A 17 19.96 -42.49 -8.86
CA ASN A 17 20.88 -43.62 -8.77
C ASN A 17 20.18 -45.00 -8.75
N TYR A 18 18.89 -45.07 -8.44
CA TYR A 18 18.09 -46.30 -8.50
C TYR A 18 17.22 -46.42 -9.76
N GLY A 19 17.32 -45.47 -10.71
CA GLY A 19 16.57 -45.52 -11.98
C GLY A 19 15.05 -45.40 -11.84
N LEU A 20 14.55 -44.94 -10.68
CA LEU A 20 13.14 -44.76 -10.40
C LEU A 20 12.74 -43.30 -10.67
N THR A 21 12.58 -42.93 -11.94
CA THR A 21 11.78 -41.75 -12.30
C THR A 21 10.31 -42.08 -12.14
N PRO A 22 9.50 -41.34 -11.35
CA PRO A 22 8.10 -41.68 -11.13
C PRO A 22 7.29 -41.56 -12.43
N SER A 23 6.94 -42.69 -13.02
CA SER A 23 6.06 -42.79 -14.18
C SER A 23 4.63 -43.07 -13.74
N HIS A 24 3.99 -42.19 -12.96
CA HIS A 24 2.52 -42.14 -12.84
C HIS A 24 2.06 -40.75 -12.37
N SER A 25 1.02 -40.25 -13.02
CA SER A 25 0.37 -38.95 -12.85
C SER A 25 0.24 -38.48 -11.40
N ILE A 26 1.09 -37.52 -11.02
CA ILE A 26 0.90 -36.67 -9.85
C ILE A 26 -0.17 -35.62 -10.23
N PRO A 27 -1.21 -35.38 -9.40
CA PRO A 27 -2.14 -34.30 -9.69
C PRO A 27 -1.38 -32.98 -9.71
N SER A 28 -1.54 -32.26 -10.82
CA SER A 28 -0.95 -30.95 -11.09
C SER A 28 -1.27 -29.93 -9.98
N ASP A 29 -0.30 -29.67 -9.10
CA ASP A 29 -0.20 -28.42 -8.35
C ASP A 29 1.27 -28.20 -7.89
N GLU A 30 2.20 -28.18 -8.85
CA GLU A 30 3.66 -28.21 -8.59
C GLU A 30 4.21 -27.02 -7.79
N ASN A 31 3.46 -25.91 -7.69
CA ASN A 31 3.89 -24.73 -6.93
C ASN A 31 3.45 -24.74 -5.46
N TYR A 32 2.47 -25.58 -5.07
CA TYR A 32 1.92 -25.57 -3.71
C TYR A 32 2.71 -26.46 -2.72
N GLN A 33 3.72 -27.20 -3.19
CA GLN A 33 4.32 -28.34 -2.48
C GLN A 33 5.78 -28.17 -2.02
N LEU A 34 6.33 -26.96 -1.92
CA LEU A 34 7.73 -26.79 -1.44
C LEU A 34 7.86 -26.67 0.08
N HIS A 35 6.76 -26.36 0.77
CA HIS A 35 6.78 -25.88 2.14
C HIS A 35 5.54 -26.37 2.91
N HIS A 36 5.74 -27.18 3.95
CA HIS A 36 4.65 -27.65 4.83
C HIS A 36 4.72 -26.97 6.19
N VAL A 37 3.58 -26.51 6.68
CA VAL A 37 3.48 -25.99 8.05
C VAL A 37 3.76 -27.14 9.02
N ASN A 38 4.80 -26.99 9.83
CA ASN A 38 5.24 -28.04 10.75
C ASN A 38 4.99 -27.69 12.22
N CYS A 39 4.79 -26.41 12.53
CA CYS A 39 4.32 -25.98 13.83
C CYS A 39 3.44 -24.72 13.70
N VAL A 40 2.33 -24.73 14.42
CA VAL A 40 1.49 -23.55 14.66
C VAL A 40 1.34 -23.42 16.16
N SER A 41 1.67 -22.24 16.71
CA SER A 41 1.31 -21.89 18.08
C SER A 41 0.38 -20.68 18.07
N ALA A 42 -0.56 -20.66 18.99
CA ALA A 42 -1.52 -19.57 19.14
C ALA A 42 -1.85 -19.34 20.62
N MET A 43 -1.99 -18.06 20.99
CA MET A 43 -2.38 -17.67 22.35
C MET A 43 -3.76 -17.02 22.36
N LEU A 44 -4.62 -17.48 23.27
CA LEU A 44 -5.99 -17.02 23.42
C LEU A 44 -6.17 -16.06 24.60
N PHE A 45 -6.64 -14.85 24.30
CA PHE A 45 -7.10 -13.88 25.29
C PHE A 45 -8.13 -12.91 24.69
N CYS A 46 -8.83 -12.15 25.54
CA CYS A 46 -9.83 -11.17 25.14
C CYS A 46 -9.47 -9.77 25.66
N SER A 47 -10.14 -8.73 25.15
CA SER A 47 -9.94 -7.34 25.57
C SER A 47 -10.00 -7.16 27.09
N LYS A 48 -10.98 -7.78 27.76
CA LYS A 48 -11.09 -7.74 29.23
C LYS A 48 -9.87 -8.35 29.93
N CYS A 49 -9.32 -9.45 29.40
CA CYS A 49 -8.10 -10.04 29.93
C CYS A 49 -6.90 -9.13 29.71
N MET A 50 -6.82 -8.42 28.56
CA MET A 50 -5.74 -7.47 28.25
C MET A 50 -5.73 -6.28 29.22
N GLU A 51 -6.91 -5.79 29.62
CA GLU A 51 -7.06 -4.68 30.55
C GLU A 51 -6.61 -5.03 31.98
N ASN A 52 -6.99 -6.20 32.47
CA ASN A 52 -6.72 -6.60 33.85
C ASN A 52 -5.46 -7.47 34.02
N ASP A 53 -4.67 -7.62 32.95
CA ASP A 53 -3.46 -8.43 32.87
C ASP A 53 -3.62 -9.94 33.16
N ASN A 54 -4.86 -10.46 33.26
CA ASN A 54 -5.12 -11.90 33.42
C ASN A 54 -4.70 -12.73 32.19
N TRP A 55 -4.42 -12.08 31.06
CA TRP A 55 -3.90 -12.75 29.86
C TRP A 55 -2.52 -13.36 30.08
N LYS A 56 -1.78 -12.92 31.10
CA LYS A 56 -0.47 -13.47 31.48
C LYS A 56 -0.56 -14.82 32.21
N ASN A 57 -1.73 -15.15 32.77
CA ASN A 57 -1.95 -16.43 33.45
C ASN A 57 -1.95 -17.57 32.41
N GLU A 58 -1.41 -18.73 32.79
CA GLU A 58 -1.36 -19.90 31.92
C GLU A 58 -2.76 -20.34 31.44
N ASN A 59 -3.75 -20.25 32.34
CA ASN A 59 -5.14 -20.60 32.08
C ASN A 59 -6.04 -19.37 31.98
N THR A 60 -7.21 -19.55 31.38
CA THR A 60 -8.24 -18.51 31.23
C THR A 60 -9.04 -18.24 32.51
N ASP A 61 -8.77 -18.96 33.60
CA ASP A 61 -9.47 -18.91 34.89
C ASP A 61 -11.00 -18.89 34.70
N MET A 62 -11.70 -17.96 35.35
CA MET A 62 -13.16 -17.80 35.27
C MET A 62 -13.60 -16.84 34.14
N CYS A 63 -12.81 -16.67 33.07
CA CYS A 63 -13.11 -15.73 31.99
C CYS A 63 -14.26 -16.23 31.09
N LYS A 64 -15.42 -15.56 31.16
CA LYS A 64 -16.59 -15.89 30.32
C LYS A 64 -16.38 -15.72 28.81
N ILE A 65 -15.42 -14.87 28.39
CA ILE A 65 -15.18 -14.58 26.96
C ILE A 65 -14.17 -15.59 26.37
N CYS A 66 -13.09 -15.86 27.10
CA CYS A 66 -12.08 -16.82 26.65
C CYS A 66 -12.59 -18.27 26.78
N GLY A 67 -13.44 -18.56 27.76
CA GLY A 67 -13.79 -19.92 28.17
C GLY A 67 -13.25 -20.17 29.57
N GLN A 68 -13.88 -21.07 30.33
CA GLN A 68 -13.46 -21.38 31.71
C GLN A 68 -12.34 -22.40 31.73
N SER A 69 -11.28 -22.13 32.50
CA SER A 69 -10.17 -23.04 32.80
C SER A 69 -9.53 -23.70 31.56
N GLN A 70 -9.43 -22.97 30.45
CA GLN A 70 -8.73 -23.43 29.26
C GLN A 70 -7.27 -22.94 29.28
N LEU A 71 -6.35 -23.74 28.76
CA LEU A 71 -5.01 -23.28 28.45
C LEU A 71 -5.08 -22.11 27.47
N ARG A 72 -4.22 -21.10 27.67
CA ARG A 72 -4.14 -19.96 26.73
C ARG A 72 -3.29 -20.28 25.53
N MET A 73 -2.15 -20.93 25.74
CA MET A 73 -1.22 -21.30 24.68
C MET A 73 -1.59 -22.68 24.15
N HIS A 74 -1.69 -22.78 22.82
CA HIS A 74 -1.92 -24.03 22.12
C HIS A 74 -0.91 -24.16 21.00
N SER A 75 -0.32 -25.34 20.89
CA SER A 75 0.66 -25.68 19.85
C SER A 75 0.19 -26.92 19.09
N TRP A 76 0.30 -26.89 17.77
CA TRP A 76 0.03 -28.02 16.87
C TRP A 76 1.31 -28.29 16.09
N THR A 77 1.85 -29.49 16.20
CA THR A 77 3.09 -29.86 15.50
C THR A 77 2.88 -31.00 14.52
N SER A 78 3.81 -31.12 13.57
CA SER A 78 3.84 -32.26 12.64
C SER A 78 4.20 -33.58 13.32
N ALA A 79 4.62 -33.55 14.59
CA ALA A 79 4.85 -34.76 15.38
C ALA A 79 3.52 -35.39 15.82
N ASP A 80 2.49 -34.58 16.04
CA ASP A 80 1.17 -35.04 16.50
C ASP A 80 0.11 -35.06 15.40
N TYR A 81 0.31 -34.26 14.33
CA TYR A 81 -0.69 -34.05 13.30
C TYR A 81 -0.09 -34.06 11.88
N GLU A 82 -0.78 -34.73 10.95
CA GLU A 82 -0.39 -34.72 9.54
C GLU A 82 -0.39 -33.31 8.93
N ASN A 83 -1.38 -32.49 9.29
CA ASN A 83 -1.47 -31.08 8.89
C ASN A 83 -1.78 -30.20 10.13
N PRO A 84 -0.74 -29.66 10.78
CA PRO A 84 -0.89 -28.80 11.96
C PRO A 84 -1.75 -27.56 11.71
N LEU A 85 -1.61 -26.94 10.53
CA LEU A 85 -2.40 -25.78 10.14
C LEU A 85 -3.89 -26.11 10.06
N ARG A 86 -4.24 -27.27 9.48
CA ARG A 86 -5.64 -27.70 9.40
C ARG A 86 -6.23 -27.93 10.79
N LYS A 87 -5.46 -28.51 11.71
CA LYS A 87 -5.92 -28.73 13.10
C LYS A 87 -6.10 -27.43 13.86
N PHE A 88 -5.17 -26.48 13.71
CA PHE A 88 -5.35 -25.12 14.21
C PHE A 88 -6.62 -24.46 13.66
N LEU A 89 -6.89 -24.58 12.35
CA LEU A 89 -8.08 -24.00 11.74
C LEU A 89 -9.37 -24.67 12.21
N SER A 90 -9.40 -26.00 12.38
CA SER A 90 -10.54 -26.69 12.99
C SER A 90 -10.80 -26.19 14.40
N TRP A 91 -9.76 -26.06 15.24
CA TRP A 91 -9.92 -25.48 16.58
C TRP A 91 -10.44 -24.04 16.54
N LEU A 92 -9.89 -23.20 15.67
CA LEU A 92 -10.29 -21.80 15.58
C LEU A 92 -11.72 -21.64 15.05
N ILE A 93 -12.12 -22.46 14.09
CA ILE A 93 -13.41 -22.35 13.39
C ILE A 93 -14.51 -23.10 14.12
N ASP A 94 -14.28 -24.37 14.43
CA ASP A 94 -15.30 -25.28 14.96
C ASP A 94 -15.39 -25.18 16.49
N ASP A 95 -14.26 -25.21 17.20
CA ASP A 95 -14.27 -25.20 18.68
C ASP A 95 -14.46 -23.78 19.23
N LEU A 96 -13.62 -22.84 18.84
CA LEU A 96 -13.71 -21.46 19.32
C LEU A 96 -14.77 -20.65 18.58
N GLY A 97 -14.77 -20.71 17.25
CA GLY A 97 -15.54 -19.82 16.39
C GLY A 97 -17.05 -20.01 16.49
N ARG A 98 -17.54 -21.26 16.48
CA ARG A 98 -18.98 -21.56 16.54
C ARG A 98 -19.61 -21.21 17.90
N ASN A 99 -18.82 -21.32 18.97
CA ASN A 99 -19.27 -21.09 20.34
C ASN A 99 -19.30 -19.60 20.72
N ARG A 100 -18.75 -18.71 19.87
CA ARG A 100 -18.62 -17.27 20.16
C ARG A 100 -19.55 -16.43 19.31
N ALA A 101 -20.23 -15.48 19.98
CA ALA A 101 -21.12 -14.55 19.29
C ALA A 101 -20.36 -13.41 18.58
N GLY A 102 -19.22 -12.98 19.14
CA GLY A 102 -18.41 -11.85 18.67
C GLY A 102 -17.39 -12.21 17.59
N ARG A 103 -16.75 -11.18 17.04
CA ARG A 103 -15.66 -11.31 16.06
C ARG A 103 -14.38 -11.77 16.76
N THR A 104 -13.73 -12.80 16.22
CA THR A 104 -12.41 -13.27 16.66
C THR A 104 -11.33 -12.68 15.74
N PHE A 105 -10.28 -12.11 16.33
CA PHE A 105 -9.13 -11.60 15.59
C PHE A 105 -7.95 -12.56 15.77
N ALA A 106 -7.55 -13.20 14.67
CA ALA A 106 -6.35 -14.01 14.60
C ALA A 106 -5.22 -13.15 14.02
N ILE A 107 -4.19 -12.90 14.82
CA ILE A 107 -3.14 -11.93 14.48
C ILE A 107 -1.82 -12.68 14.36
N SER A 108 -1.16 -12.54 13.22
CA SER A 108 0.21 -13.01 13.00
C SER A 108 1.15 -11.83 12.76
N HIS A 109 2.44 -12.05 12.83
CA HIS A 109 3.46 -11.03 12.57
C HIS A 109 4.14 -11.29 11.24
N TYR A 110 4.03 -10.34 10.31
CA TYR A 110 4.43 -10.47 8.90
C TYR A 110 3.61 -11.50 8.11
N GLY A 111 2.45 -11.90 8.64
CA GLY A 111 1.64 -12.95 8.04
C GLY A 111 0.95 -12.55 6.74
N GLY A 112 0.79 -11.24 6.48
CA GLY A 112 0.14 -10.74 5.26
C GLY A 112 0.91 -11.05 3.98
N ARG A 113 2.18 -11.47 4.10
CA ARG A 113 3.02 -11.95 2.99
C ARG A 113 3.46 -13.41 3.18
N TYR A 114 3.03 -14.06 4.26
CA TYR A 114 3.48 -15.39 4.63
C TYR A 114 2.31 -16.25 5.14
N ASP A 115 2.07 -16.31 6.45
CA ASP A 115 1.12 -17.25 7.09
C ASP A 115 -0.29 -17.19 6.48
N MET A 116 -0.76 -15.99 6.11
CA MET A 116 -2.11 -15.80 5.58
C MET A 116 -2.32 -16.45 4.21
N HIS A 117 -1.28 -16.63 3.41
CA HIS A 117 -1.40 -17.31 2.12
C HIS A 117 -1.61 -18.81 2.31
N LEU A 118 -0.88 -19.42 3.24
CA LEU A 118 -1.01 -20.84 3.58
C LEU A 118 -2.39 -21.13 4.18
N LEU A 119 -2.81 -20.29 5.13
CA LEU A 119 -4.16 -20.21 5.69
C LEU A 119 -5.23 -20.17 4.59
N LEU A 120 -5.09 -19.23 3.64
CA LEU A 120 -6.12 -18.95 2.65
C LEU A 120 -6.38 -20.17 1.77
N GLY A 121 -5.32 -20.89 1.39
CA GLY A 121 -5.48 -22.12 0.61
C GLY A 121 -6.15 -23.24 1.41
N GLU A 122 -5.85 -23.42 2.70
CA GLU A 122 -6.57 -24.41 3.53
C GLU A 122 -8.05 -24.03 3.71
N LEU A 123 -8.35 -22.75 3.96
CA LEU A 123 -9.73 -22.27 4.10
C LEU A 123 -10.59 -22.56 2.86
N ILE A 124 -10.03 -22.33 1.67
CA ILE A 124 -10.75 -22.54 0.41
C ILE A 124 -10.80 -24.04 0.06
N LYS A 125 -9.64 -24.72 0.04
CA LYS A 125 -9.53 -26.10 -0.47
C LYS A 125 -10.17 -27.13 0.47
N HIS A 126 -10.06 -26.94 1.79
CA HIS A 126 -10.50 -27.93 2.78
C HIS A 126 -11.77 -27.55 3.52
N PHE A 127 -11.91 -26.28 3.91
CA PHE A 127 -13.09 -25.83 4.65
C PHE A 127 -14.20 -25.28 3.75
N GLY A 128 -13.94 -25.10 2.45
CA GLY A 128 -14.93 -24.60 1.49
C GLY A 128 -15.41 -23.18 1.77
N PHE A 129 -14.63 -22.38 2.49
CA PHE A 129 -14.97 -20.99 2.79
C PHE A 129 -14.47 -20.06 1.68
N GLU A 130 -15.31 -19.09 1.35
CA GLU A 130 -14.95 -17.99 0.45
C GLU A 130 -14.79 -16.69 1.27
N PRO A 131 -13.57 -16.38 1.76
CA PRO A 131 -13.33 -15.20 2.58
C PRO A 131 -13.39 -13.91 1.76
N SER A 132 -13.82 -12.81 2.39
CA SER A 132 -13.59 -11.47 1.84
C SER A 132 -12.14 -11.07 2.10
N ILE A 133 -11.44 -10.55 1.09
CA ILE A 133 -10.01 -10.26 1.17
C ILE A 133 -9.76 -8.78 0.93
N THR A 134 -8.99 -8.14 1.82
CA THR A 134 -8.43 -6.81 1.60
C THR A 134 -6.94 -6.93 1.32
N ARG A 135 -6.47 -6.48 0.14
CA ARG A 135 -5.08 -6.67 -0.30
C ARG A 135 -4.55 -5.50 -1.15
N THR A 136 -3.24 -5.39 -1.24
CA THR A 136 -2.53 -4.59 -2.24
C THR A 136 -1.45 -5.44 -2.88
N GLY A 137 -1.56 -5.68 -4.19
CA GLY A 137 -0.75 -6.70 -4.86
C GLY A 137 -0.91 -8.05 -4.17
N ASN A 138 0.22 -8.67 -3.80
CA ASN A 138 0.23 -9.95 -3.08
C ASN A 138 0.13 -9.80 -1.56
N LYS A 139 0.23 -8.59 -1.00
CA LYS A 139 0.14 -8.39 0.44
C LYS A 139 -1.32 -8.40 0.90
N LEU A 140 -1.66 -9.33 1.77
CA LEU A 140 -2.96 -9.45 2.44
C LEU A 140 -2.97 -8.57 3.70
N TYR A 141 -3.92 -7.64 3.81
CA TYR A 141 -4.16 -6.85 5.02
C TYR A 141 -5.18 -7.50 5.94
N GLU A 142 -6.23 -8.08 5.35
CA GLU A 142 -7.26 -8.81 6.08
C GLU A 142 -7.80 -9.96 5.24
N VAL A 143 -7.94 -11.13 5.87
CA VAL A 143 -8.76 -12.24 5.38
C VAL A 143 -9.95 -12.36 6.33
N LEU A 144 -11.16 -12.11 5.84
CA LEU A 144 -12.38 -12.01 6.63
C LEU A 144 -13.36 -13.14 6.32
N LEU A 145 -13.60 -13.99 7.32
CA LEU A 145 -14.69 -14.94 7.35
C LEU A 145 -15.93 -14.25 7.94
N LYS A 146 -16.90 -13.92 7.09
CA LYS A 146 -18.14 -13.26 7.50
C LYS A 146 -19.07 -14.27 8.18
N LYS A 147 -19.67 -13.86 9.31
CA LYS A 147 -20.60 -14.70 10.07
C LYS A 147 -21.75 -15.16 9.18
N LYS A 148 -21.95 -16.48 9.08
CA LYS A 148 -23.14 -17.09 8.49
C LYS A 148 -23.72 -18.07 9.51
N ARG A 149 -24.97 -17.85 9.91
CA ARG A 149 -25.63 -18.61 10.98
C ARG A 149 -25.56 -20.12 10.69
N GLY A 150 -25.02 -20.89 11.63
CA GLY A 150 -24.88 -22.35 11.52
C GLY A 150 -23.79 -22.86 10.58
N MET A 151 -23.04 -21.98 9.90
CA MET A 151 -22.12 -22.37 8.82
C MET A 151 -20.72 -21.78 8.94
N CYS A 152 -20.58 -20.50 9.31
CA CYS A 152 -19.28 -19.82 9.34
C CYS A 152 -19.16 -18.89 10.54
N PRO A 153 -18.10 -19.02 11.37
CA PRO A 153 -17.83 -18.11 12.48
C PRO A 153 -17.36 -16.73 11.99
N TYR A 154 -17.41 -15.73 12.86
CA TYR A 154 -16.93 -14.38 12.52
C TYR A 154 -15.44 -14.24 12.85
N ILE A 155 -14.56 -14.40 11.86
CA ILE A 155 -13.10 -14.41 12.08
C ILE A 155 -12.40 -13.44 11.14
N SER A 156 -11.43 -12.71 11.69
CA SER A 156 -10.54 -11.82 10.95
C SER A 156 -9.10 -12.22 11.15
N PHE A 157 -8.40 -12.50 10.05
CA PHE A 157 -6.95 -12.67 10.07
C PHE A 157 -6.30 -11.33 9.73
N ARG A 158 -5.41 -10.84 10.60
CA ARG A 158 -4.71 -9.54 10.45
C ARG A 158 -3.22 -9.66 10.72
N ASP A 159 -2.46 -8.73 10.16
CA ASP A 159 -0.99 -8.72 10.22
C ASP A 159 -0.51 -7.58 11.10
N SER A 160 0.07 -7.94 12.25
CA SER A 160 0.60 -6.99 13.23
C SER A 160 1.81 -6.21 12.74
N PHE A 161 2.52 -6.69 11.71
CA PHE A 161 3.63 -5.95 11.11
C PHE A 161 3.15 -4.60 10.53
N ASN A 162 1.89 -4.50 10.12
CA ASN A 162 1.31 -3.25 9.64
C ASN A 162 1.11 -2.20 10.75
N TRP A 163 1.11 -2.63 12.02
CA TRP A 163 1.09 -1.73 13.18
C TRP A 163 2.50 -1.50 13.73
N MET A 164 3.35 -2.53 13.70
CA MET A 164 4.69 -2.54 14.28
C MET A 164 5.70 -3.04 13.23
N MET A 165 6.18 -2.13 12.38
CA MET A 165 7.03 -2.43 11.21
C MET A 165 8.50 -2.72 11.60
N LEU A 166 8.71 -3.58 12.60
CA LEU A 166 10.00 -4.03 13.08
C LEU A 166 10.03 -5.55 13.07
N LYS A 167 11.21 -6.16 13.20
CA LYS A 167 11.29 -7.61 13.44
C LYS A 167 10.71 -7.93 14.82
N LEU A 168 10.09 -9.10 14.95
CA LEU A 168 9.52 -9.58 16.21
C LEU A 168 10.53 -9.52 17.37
N GLU A 169 11.79 -9.90 17.12
CA GLU A 169 12.89 -9.87 18.10
C GLU A 169 13.24 -8.46 18.62
N GLN A 170 12.90 -7.41 17.86
CA GLN A 170 13.18 -6.02 18.21
C GLN A 170 12.04 -5.37 19.00
N LEU A 171 10.83 -5.95 18.96
CA LEU A 171 9.65 -5.38 19.62
C LEU A 171 9.81 -5.23 21.15
N PRO A 172 10.39 -6.19 21.90
CA PRO A 172 10.57 -6.03 23.34
C PRO A 172 11.37 -4.79 23.70
N LYS A 173 12.51 -4.57 23.03
CA LYS A 173 13.33 -3.38 23.25
C LYS A 173 12.63 -2.10 22.79
N ALA A 174 11.98 -2.12 21.62
CA ALA A 174 11.32 -0.94 21.06
C ALA A 174 10.11 -0.47 21.89
N LEU A 175 9.38 -1.39 22.53
CA LEU A 175 8.19 -1.09 23.33
C LEU A 175 8.44 -1.07 24.85
N GLY A 176 9.68 -1.32 25.29
CA GLY A 176 10.04 -1.41 26.70
C GLY A 176 9.29 -2.54 27.42
N LEU A 177 9.21 -3.72 26.79
CA LEU A 177 8.52 -4.88 27.37
C LEU A 177 9.44 -5.58 28.36
N GLU A 178 8.99 -5.70 29.61
CA GLU A 178 9.58 -6.59 30.60
C GLU A 178 9.11 -8.02 30.31
N ILE A 179 9.89 -8.74 29.52
CA ILE A 179 9.67 -10.16 29.24
C ILE A 179 10.83 -10.90 29.89
N ASP A 180 10.52 -11.75 30.87
CA ASP A 180 11.49 -12.55 31.66
C ASP A 180 12.15 -13.68 30.84
N GLU A 181 11.90 -13.71 29.53
CA GLU A 181 12.36 -14.75 28.62
C GLU A 181 13.70 -14.32 27.98
N GLY A 182 14.80 -14.57 28.69
CA GLY A 182 16.21 -14.78 28.26
C GLY A 182 16.74 -14.33 26.87
N GLY A 183 16.17 -13.31 26.23
CA GLY A 183 16.38 -13.05 24.80
C GLY A 183 15.78 -14.14 23.90
N LYS A 184 15.56 -13.80 22.62
CA LYS A 184 15.12 -14.78 21.63
C LYS A 184 16.21 -15.83 21.42
N SER A 185 15.89 -17.10 21.72
CA SER A 185 16.78 -18.24 21.50
C SER A 185 17.10 -18.44 20.02
N PHE A 186 18.24 -19.07 19.72
CA PHE A 186 18.61 -19.37 18.34
C PHE A 186 17.99 -20.69 17.91
N PHE A 187 17.23 -20.68 16.81
CA PHE A 187 16.59 -21.87 16.27
C PHE A 187 17.34 -22.43 15.05
N PRO A 188 17.60 -23.75 14.99
CA PRO A 188 18.31 -24.38 13.87
C PRO A 188 17.37 -24.57 12.67
N HIS A 189 17.07 -23.50 11.94
CA HIS A 189 16.19 -23.54 10.77
C HIS A 189 16.59 -24.57 9.71
N GLY A 190 17.88 -24.87 9.56
CA GLY A 190 18.40 -25.89 8.66
C GLY A 190 18.25 -27.33 9.19
N TRP A 191 17.87 -27.52 10.44
CA TRP A 191 17.54 -28.84 11.02
C TRP A 191 16.03 -29.11 11.03
N ASN A 192 15.22 -28.10 10.64
CA ASN A 192 13.77 -28.09 10.74
C ASN A 192 13.08 -28.97 9.67
N TYR A 193 13.21 -30.29 9.83
CA TYR A 193 12.57 -31.29 8.98
C TYR A 193 11.67 -32.19 9.81
N ASN A 194 10.52 -32.58 9.25
CA ASN A 194 9.55 -33.41 9.98
C ASN A 194 10.14 -34.76 10.40
N ILE A 195 11.02 -35.35 9.59
CA ILE A 195 11.75 -36.59 9.92
C ILE A 195 12.66 -36.46 11.14
N ASN A 196 13.09 -35.24 11.46
CA ASN A 196 13.98 -34.97 12.59
C ASN A 196 13.22 -34.73 13.91
N MET A 197 11.89 -34.72 13.91
CA MET A 197 11.07 -34.35 15.09
C MET A 197 11.40 -35.21 16.32
N ASP A 198 11.47 -36.54 16.14
CA ASP A 198 11.69 -37.48 17.23
C ASP A 198 13.16 -37.90 17.43
N ILE A 199 14.08 -37.28 16.69
CA ILE A 199 15.52 -37.55 16.83
C ILE A 199 16.06 -36.78 18.04
N ARG A 200 16.52 -37.52 19.06
CA ARG A 200 17.21 -36.96 20.22
C ARG A 200 18.72 -36.90 19.98
N LEU A 201 19.26 -35.70 19.91
CA LEU A 201 20.71 -35.45 19.84
C LEU A 201 21.28 -35.24 21.25
N ARG A 202 22.52 -35.73 21.46
CA ARG A 202 23.26 -35.52 22.72
C ARG A 202 23.85 -34.11 22.85
N THR A 203 23.92 -33.39 21.74
CA THR A 203 24.51 -32.05 21.60
C THR A 203 23.60 -31.21 20.70
N LEU A 204 23.79 -29.89 20.69
CA LEU A 204 23.11 -29.02 19.73
C LEU A 204 23.43 -29.42 18.27
N PRO A 205 22.53 -29.14 17.31
CA PRO A 205 22.82 -29.27 15.88
C PRO A 205 24.08 -28.50 15.48
N GLU A 206 24.74 -28.91 14.40
CA GLU A 206 25.91 -28.21 13.87
C GLU A 206 25.61 -26.72 13.55
N LYS A 207 26.60 -25.84 13.77
CA LYS A 207 26.48 -24.38 13.53
C LYS A 207 25.88 -24.02 12.16
N LYS A 208 26.16 -24.81 11.12
CA LYS A 208 25.64 -24.59 9.76
C LYS A 208 24.11 -24.52 9.69
N TYR A 209 23.42 -25.27 10.55
CA TYR A 209 21.95 -25.34 10.57
C TYR A 209 21.28 -24.09 11.17
N TYR A 210 22.05 -23.18 11.75
CA TYR A 210 21.58 -21.90 12.26
C TYR A 210 21.78 -20.74 11.28
N TYR A 211 22.43 -20.99 10.13
CA TYR A 211 22.74 -19.99 9.11
C TYR A 211 23.50 -18.73 9.63
N PRO A 212 24.65 -18.88 10.31
CA PRO A 212 25.39 -17.74 10.87
C PRO A 212 25.85 -16.71 9.81
N GLU A 213 26.02 -17.13 8.56
CA GLU A 213 26.43 -16.26 7.46
C GLU A 213 25.34 -15.26 7.01
N SER A 214 24.05 -15.54 7.30
CA SER A 214 22.96 -14.61 7.02
C SER A 214 22.72 -13.60 8.15
N MET A 215 23.38 -13.78 9.29
CA MET A 215 23.26 -12.90 10.45
C MET A 215 24.11 -11.64 10.30
N GLY A 216 23.61 -10.51 10.82
CA GLY A 216 24.41 -9.30 10.96
C GLY A 216 25.59 -9.49 11.91
N LYS A 217 26.61 -8.62 11.81
CA LYS A 217 27.87 -8.74 12.56
C LYS A 217 27.69 -8.90 14.08
N GLU A 218 26.80 -8.11 14.69
CA GLU A 218 26.54 -8.17 16.14
C GLU A 218 25.80 -9.46 16.53
N ARG A 219 24.71 -9.79 15.83
CA ARG A 219 23.92 -11.00 16.08
C ARG A 219 24.74 -12.28 15.90
N ARG A 220 25.66 -12.31 14.94
CA ARG A 220 26.60 -13.43 14.75
C ARG A 220 27.52 -13.65 15.96
N LYS A 221 28.02 -12.56 16.56
CA LYS A 221 28.84 -12.66 17.79
C LYS A 221 28.02 -13.20 18.96
N GLU A 222 26.78 -12.73 19.13
CA GLU A 222 25.86 -13.26 20.13
C GLU A 222 25.62 -14.76 19.93
N PHE A 223 25.38 -15.19 18.68
CA PHE A 223 25.21 -16.60 18.33
C PHE A 223 26.45 -17.43 18.66
N GLU A 224 27.64 -16.99 18.29
CA GLU A 224 28.87 -17.74 18.53
C GLU A 224 29.13 -17.93 20.03
N ASN A 225 28.90 -16.89 20.84
CA ASN A 225 29.01 -16.96 22.28
C ASN A 225 27.99 -17.94 22.87
N TRP A 226 26.71 -17.81 22.50
CA TRP A 226 25.64 -18.69 22.95
C TRP A 226 25.89 -20.16 22.55
N TYR A 227 26.30 -20.42 21.31
CA TYR A 227 26.54 -21.78 20.82
C TYR A 227 27.69 -22.43 21.58
N ASN A 228 28.79 -21.71 21.81
CA ASN A 228 29.96 -22.26 22.48
C ASN A 228 29.65 -22.63 23.95
N LEU A 229 28.76 -21.88 24.61
CA LEU A 229 28.29 -22.17 25.98
C LEU A 229 27.35 -23.39 26.02
N ASN A 230 26.43 -23.51 25.06
CA ASN A 230 25.34 -24.49 25.10
C ASN A 230 25.57 -25.74 24.21
N LYS A 231 26.72 -25.85 23.51
CA LYS A 231 26.98 -26.92 22.53
C LYS A 231 26.74 -28.35 23.04
N ASN A 232 26.93 -28.58 24.33
CA ASN A 232 26.82 -29.91 24.95
C ASN A 232 25.42 -30.22 25.49
N GLU A 233 24.46 -29.30 25.32
CA GLU A 233 23.08 -29.52 25.75
C GLU A 233 22.37 -30.51 24.81
N PRO A 234 21.52 -31.41 25.35
CA PRO A 234 20.73 -32.31 24.54
C PRO A 234 19.71 -31.52 23.72
N PHE A 235 19.46 -31.97 22.49
CA PHE A 235 18.53 -31.30 21.58
C PHE A 235 17.47 -32.27 21.06
N CYS A 236 16.21 -31.86 21.12
CA CYS A 236 15.06 -32.56 20.56
C CYS A 236 14.24 -31.55 19.75
N LEU A 237 14.06 -31.80 18.45
CA LEU A 237 13.36 -30.85 17.59
C LEU A 237 11.89 -30.68 18.00
N ARG A 238 11.21 -31.76 18.41
CA ARG A 238 9.82 -31.73 18.88
C ARG A 238 9.60 -30.75 20.03
N GLU A 239 10.47 -30.79 21.03
CA GLU A 239 10.37 -29.93 22.22
C GLU A 239 10.78 -28.48 21.86
N GLN A 240 11.86 -28.32 21.11
CA GLN A 240 12.42 -27.01 20.77
C GLN A 240 11.59 -26.21 19.78
N ILE A 241 10.87 -26.86 18.86
CA ILE A 241 10.02 -26.16 17.88
C ILE A 241 8.79 -25.55 18.54
N GLU A 242 8.21 -26.23 19.53
CA GLU A 242 7.09 -25.74 20.33
C GLU A 242 7.54 -24.56 21.17
N GLU A 243 8.60 -24.73 21.97
CA GLU A 243 9.15 -23.68 22.83
C GLU A 243 9.46 -22.40 22.05
N TYR A 244 10.13 -22.53 20.90
CA TYR A 244 10.46 -21.40 20.04
C TYR A 244 9.22 -20.69 19.47
N CYS A 245 8.22 -21.45 18.98
CA CYS A 245 6.99 -20.87 18.46
C CYS A 245 6.17 -20.18 19.56
N GLU A 246 6.09 -20.78 20.74
CA GLU A 246 5.38 -20.21 21.88
C GLU A 246 6.03 -18.92 22.37
N GLN A 247 7.36 -18.86 22.42
CA GLN A 247 8.12 -17.65 22.74
C GLN A 247 7.78 -16.53 21.75
N ASP A 248 7.78 -16.81 20.45
CA ASP A 248 7.42 -15.84 19.42
C ASP A 248 5.98 -15.32 19.59
N VAL A 249 5.04 -16.21 19.92
CA VAL A 249 3.64 -15.83 20.16
C VAL A 249 3.50 -14.98 21.44
N ARG A 250 4.25 -15.29 22.51
CA ARG A 250 4.25 -14.48 23.74
C ARG A 250 4.79 -13.07 23.49
N ILE A 251 5.92 -12.95 22.79
CA ILE A 251 6.47 -11.64 22.40
C ILE A 251 5.42 -10.83 21.63
N LEU A 252 4.75 -11.46 20.66
CA LEU A 252 3.68 -10.81 19.89
C LEU A 252 2.50 -10.39 20.78
N ALA A 253 2.07 -11.24 21.71
CA ALA A 253 0.98 -10.93 22.64
C ALA A 253 1.32 -9.74 23.54
N HIS A 254 2.51 -9.72 24.14
CA HIS A 254 3.00 -8.59 24.94
C HIS A 254 3.03 -7.28 24.10
N ALA A 255 3.53 -7.35 22.87
CA ALA A 255 3.62 -6.21 21.97
C ALA A 255 2.23 -5.66 21.61
N LEU A 256 1.26 -6.53 21.29
CA LEU A 256 -0.11 -6.13 20.95
C LEU A 256 -0.84 -5.50 22.13
N VAL A 257 -0.71 -6.07 23.34
CA VAL A 257 -1.31 -5.51 24.55
C VAL A 257 -0.70 -4.15 24.87
N LYS A 258 0.63 -4.02 24.80
CA LYS A 258 1.31 -2.74 25.03
C LYS A 258 0.88 -1.69 24.01
N LEU A 259 0.82 -2.05 22.73
CA LEU A 259 0.39 -1.15 21.66
C LEU A 259 -1.04 -0.64 21.88
N GLN A 260 -1.97 -1.53 22.24
CA GLN A 260 -3.35 -1.14 22.54
C GLN A 260 -3.40 -0.16 23.73
N LYS A 261 -2.69 -0.47 24.82
CA LYS A 261 -2.61 0.41 26.01
C LYS A 261 -2.07 1.79 25.64
N LEU A 262 -0.98 1.86 24.84
CA LEU A 262 -0.43 3.13 24.36
C LEU A 262 -1.47 3.97 23.60
N PHE A 263 -2.27 3.39 22.71
CA PHE A 263 -3.33 4.12 22.01
C PHE A 263 -4.48 4.56 22.91
N PHE A 264 -4.81 3.77 23.93
CA PHE A 264 -5.80 4.16 24.94
C PHE A 264 -5.32 5.31 25.82
N ASP A 265 -4.03 5.35 26.12
CA ASP A 265 -3.39 6.40 26.92
C ASP A 265 -3.23 7.71 26.12
N LEU A 266 -3.07 7.62 24.79
CA LEU A 266 -3.03 8.78 23.90
C LEU A 266 -4.38 9.50 23.79
N ALA A 267 -5.49 8.83 24.08
CA ALA A 267 -6.82 9.43 23.98
C ALA A 267 -7.07 10.38 25.16
N PRO A 268 -7.29 11.70 24.92
CA PRO A 268 -7.48 12.67 26.00
C PRO A 268 -8.77 12.43 26.79
N ASP A 269 -9.77 11.81 26.17
CA ASP A 269 -11.05 11.45 26.78
C ASP A 269 -11.25 9.92 26.70
N PRO A 270 -11.42 9.23 27.85
CA PRO A 270 -11.66 7.79 27.87
C PRO A 270 -12.87 7.33 27.03
N SER A 271 -13.90 8.17 26.87
CA SER A 271 -15.08 7.85 26.06
C SER A 271 -14.79 7.80 24.56
N LYS A 272 -13.65 8.37 24.13
CA LYS A 272 -13.19 8.47 22.75
C LYS A 272 -12.06 7.49 22.42
N ARG A 273 -11.81 6.53 23.32
CA ARG A 273 -10.83 5.46 23.08
C ARG A 273 -11.27 4.60 21.90
N ASP A 274 -10.29 4.28 21.07
CA ASP A 274 -10.48 3.42 19.92
C ASP A 274 -9.54 2.23 20.00
N ASP A 275 -10.11 1.02 19.92
CA ASP A 275 -9.31 -0.21 19.87
C ASP A 275 -8.76 -0.41 18.46
N ILE A 276 -7.51 -0.02 18.28
CA ILE A 276 -6.83 -0.06 16.99
C ILE A 276 -6.75 -1.47 16.39
N ILE A 277 -6.75 -2.52 17.23
CA ILE A 277 -6.71 -3.91 16.78
C ILE A 277 -8.01 -4.28 16.05
N VAL A 278 -9.12 -3.65 16.46
CA VAL A 278 -10.46 -3.84 15.89
C VAL A 278 -10.69 -2.88 14.73
N SER A 279 -10.36 -1.60 14.90
CA SER A 279 -10.77 -0.53 14.01
C SER A 279 -9.91 -0.36 12.76
N SER A 280 -8.63 -0.75 12.82
CA SER A 280 -7.63 -0.37 11.83
C SER A 280 -6.73 -1.54 11.44
N MET A 281 -6.33 -1.62 10.16
CA MET A 281 -5.40 -2.66 9.66
C MET A 281 -3.95 -2.19 9.58
N THR A 282 -3.71 -0.89 9.71
CA THR A 282 -2.38 -0.27 9.59
C THR A 282 -2.18 0.81 10.66
N LEU A 283 -0.93 1.09 10.99
CA LEU A 283 -0.58 2.18 11.90
C LEU A 283 -1.07 3.53 11.35
N ALA A 284 -0.93 3.77 10.05
CA ALA A 284 -1.39 5.01 9.42
C ALA A 284 -2.92 5.19 9.56
N SER A 285 -3.70 4.12 9.37
CA SER A 285 -5.15 4.14 9.60
C SER A 285 -5.48 4.40 11.06
N ALA A 286 -4.74 3.78 11.99
CA ALA A 286 -4.94 3.99 13.43
C ALA A 286 -4.65 5.44 13.84
N CYS A 287 -3.54 6.02 13.38
CA CYS A 287 -3.18 7.41 13.66
C CYS A 287 -4.19 8.39 13.06
N LEU A 288 -4.61 8.19 11.80
CA LEU A 288 -5.61 9.03 11.16
C LEU A 288 -6.96 8.97 11.89
N ARG A 289 -7.41 7.76 12.25
CA ARG A 289 -8.66 7.58 12.98
C ARG A 289 -8.59 8.19 14.37
N HIS A 290 -7.47 8.02 15.09
CA HIS A 290 -7.24 8.67 16.37
C HIS A 290 -7.31 10.20 16.25
N PHE A 291 -6.67 10.78 15.22
CA PHE A 291 -6.76 12.20 14.90
C PHE A 291 -8.19 12.65 14.65
N CYS A 292 -8.93 11.94 13.79
CA CYS A 292 -10.31 12.25 13.46
C CYS A 292 -11.26 12.22 14.67
N ILE A 293 -11.07 11.28 15.59
CA ILE A 293 -11.94 11.12 16.77
C ILE A 293 -11.63 12.18 17.83
N ASN A 294 -10.35 12.45 18.07
CA ASN A 294 -9.92 13.20 19.24
C ASN A 294 -9.63 14.68 18.96
N TYR A 295 -9.24 15.03 17.72
CA TYR A 295 -8.68 16.35 17.42
C TYR A 295 -9.31 17.07 16.23
N LEU A 296 -9.84 16.34 15.23
CA LEU A 296 -10.45 16.95 14.05
C LEU A 296 -11.73 17.72 14.42
N LYS A 297 -11.77 19.01 14.11
CA LYS A 297 -12.97 19.83 14.34
C LYS A 297 -13.93 19.73 13.15
N PRO A 298 -15.24 19.96 13.36
CA PRO A 298 -16.21 20.03 12.27
C PRO A 298 -15.77 20.99 11.17
N ASN A 299 -16.05 20.64 9.91
CA ASN A 299 -15.82 21.48 8.72
C ASN A 299 -14.36 21.87 8.41
N GLN A 300 -13.37 21.15 8.94
CA GLN A 300 -11.95 21.42 8.62
C GLN A 300 -11.43 20.70 7.35
N ILE A 301 -12.04 19.58 6.95
CA ILE A 301 -11.64 18.84 5.75
C ILE A 301 -12.60 19.19 4.62
N GLY A 302 -12.09 19.79 3.55
CA GLY A 302 -12.82 19.97 2.30
C GLY A 302 -12.94 18.65 1.55
N ILE A 303 -14.17 18.22 1.27
CA ILE A 303 -14.42 17.06 0.41
C ILE A 303 -14.38 17.54 -1.04
N ILE A 304 -13.48 17.00 -1.85
CA ILE A 304 -13.37 17.37 -3.27
C ILE A 304 -14.72 17.02 -3.95
N PRO A 305 -15.39 17.99 -4.62
CA PRO A 305 -16.62 17.70 -5.36
C PRO A 305 -16.39 16.68 -6.48
N ASP A 306 -17.42 15.96 -6.92
CA ASP A 306 -17.32 14.90 -7.94
C ASP A 306 -16.70 15.39 -9.27
N ASN A 307 -16.88 16.67 -9.61
CA ASN A 307 -16.33 17.30 -10.81
C ASN A 307 -15.07 18.16 -10.53
N GLY A 308 -14.47 18.00 -9.35
CA GLY A 308 -13.38 18.86 -8.88
C GLY A 308 -13.85 20.26 -8.50
N TYR A 309 -12.88 21.17 -8.30
CA TYR A 309 -13.16 22.57 -7.92
C TYR A 309 -13.48 23.48 -9.11
N TYR A 310 -13.33 22.99 -10.33
CA TYR A 310 -13.66 23.72 -11.54
C TYR A 310 -15.10 23.41 -11.92
N LYS A 311 -15.91 24.45 -12.12
CA LYS A 311 -17.30 24.29 -12.59
C LYS A 311 -17.30 23.68 -14.00
N ASP A 312 -18.15 22.68 -14.23
CA ASP A 312 -18.51 22.14 -15.55
C ASP A 312 -17.34 21.69 -16.45
N THR A 313 -16.39 20.89 -15.93
CA THR A 313 -15.24 20.43 -16.73
C THR A 313 -15.38 18.97 -17.18
N ASN A 314 -15.91 18.73 -18.38
CA ASN A 314 -15.87 17.41 -19.02
C ASN A 314 -14.73 17.24 -20.04
N GLN A 315 -14.03 18.32 -20.42
CA GLN A 315 -13.00 18.26 -21.45
C GLN A 315 -11.60 18.03 -20.85
N SER A 316 -10.92 16.97 -21.30
CA SER A 316 -9.59 16.59 -20.85
C SER A 316 -8.49 17.48 -21.46
N LEU A 317 -7.30 17.53 -20.82
CA LEU A 317 -6.15 18.28 -21.35
C LEU A 317 -5.74 17.81 -22.75
N ILE A 318 -5.75 16.49 -22.96
CA ILE A 318 -5.41 15.89 -24.26
C ILE A 318 -6.44 16.28 -25.33
N ALA A 319 -7.74 16.35 -25.00
CA ALA A 319 -8.76 16.82 -25.92
C ALA A 319 -8.48 18.26 -26.37
N ILE A 320 -8.17 19.17 -25.45
CA ILE A 320 -7.84 20.57 -25.77
C ILE A 320 -6.61 20.66 -26.69
N LYS A 321 -5.55 19.91 -26.40
CA LYS A 321 -4.35 19.88 -27.25
C LYS A 321 -4.64 19.36 -28.66
N VAL A 322 -5.49 18.33 -28.77
CA VAL A 322 -5.94 17.78 -30.06
C VAL A 322 -6.71 18.83 -30.86
N LEU A 323 -7.65 19.56 -30.24
CA LEU A 323 -8.40 20.61 -30.94
C LEU A 323 -7.45 21.70 -31.45
N ARG A 324 -6.53 22.21 -30.62
CA ARG A 324 -5.52 23.20 -31.04
C ARG A 324 -4.62 22.70 -32.16
N TRP A 325 -4.26 21.42 -32.14
CA TRP A 325 -3.48 20.81 -33.21
C TRP A 325 -4.25 20.77 -34.53
N ILE A 326 -5.56 20.48 -34.47
CA ILE A 326 -6.42 20.53 -35.66
C ILE A 326 -6.54 21.97 -36.19
N GLU A 327 -6.71 22.97 -35.31
CA GLU A 327 -6.68 24.39 -35.70
C GLU A 327 -5.36 24.74 -36.38
N HIS A 328 -4.22 24.35 -35.79
CA HIS A 328 -2.89 24.59 -36.35
C HIS A 328 -2.70 23.95 -37.74
N LYS A 329 -3.12 22.69 -37.93
CA LYS A 329 -2.94 21.98 -39.20
C LYS A 329 -3.90 22.41 -40.29
N THR A 330 -5.13 22.79 -39.94
CA THR A 330 -6.17 23.09 -40.91
C THR A 330 -6.36 24.59 -41.15
N GLY A 331 -5.89 25.44 -40.25
CA GLY A 331 -6.15 26.88 -40.24
C GLY A 331 -7.62 27.24 -39.92
N LEU A 332 -8.45 26.27 -39.54
CA LEU A 332 -9.86 26.47 -39.23
C LEU A 332 -10.04 26.79 -37.76
N GLN A 333 -10.94 27.72 -37.44
CA GLN A 333 -11.27 28.05 -36.06
C GLN A 333 -12.24 27.00 -35.48
N ILE A 334 -11.92 26.46 -34.31
CA ILE A 334 -12.76 25.48 -33.60
C ILE A 334 -13.36 26.15 -32.38
N GLN A 335 -14.69 26.25 -32.34
CA GLN A 335 -15.39 26.62 -31.13
C GLN A 335 -15.28 25.47 -30.12
N ASN A 336 -14.70 25.76 -28.96
CA ASN A 336 -14.50 24.84 -27.86
C ASN A 336 -14.67 25.57 -26.52
N ARG A 337 -14.45 24.89 -25.40
CA ARG A 337 -14.59 25.48 -24.07
C ARG A 337 -13.78 26.77 -23.84
N GLN A 338 -12.60 26.89 -24.46
CA GLN A 338 -11.72 28.05 -24.31
C GLN A 338 -12.14 29.25 -25.19
N SER A 339 -13.10 29.05 -26.08
CA SER A 339 -13.67 30.13 -26.88
C SER A 339 -14.48 31.09 -25.99
N ALA A 340 -14.52 32.38 -26.32
CA ALA A 340 -15.27 33.38 -25.56
C ALA A 340 -16.78 33.05 -25.42
N GLU A 341 -17.32 32.32 -26.40
CA GLU A 341 -18.71 31.86 -26.47
C GLU A 341 -18.95 30.52 -25.72
N GLY A 342 -17.88 29.87 -25.25
CA GLY A 342 -17.89 28.53 -24.68
C GLY A 342 -18.11 27.42 -25.71
N GLU A 343 -18.34 26.20 -25.21
CA GLU A 343 -18.66 25.01 -26.02
C GLU A 343 -19.95 25.25 -26.84
N TYR A 344 -19.95 24.76 -28.09
CA TYR A 344 -21.14 24.85 -28.94
C TYR A 344 -22.27 24.01 -28.35
N ARG A 345 -23.44 24.64 -28.20
CA ARG A 345 -24.63 24.02 -27.61
C ARG A 345 -25.62 23.68 -28.72
N LEU A 346 -25.68 22.41 -29.09
CA LEU A 346 -26.59 21.88 -30.09
C LEU A 346 -27.89 21.46 -29.41
N ARG A 347 -29.01 22.05 -29.83
CA ARG A 347 -30.34 21.55 -29.45
C ARG A 347 -30.76 20.52 -30.50
N VAL A 348 -30.95 19.28 -30.09
CA VAL A 348 -31.26 18.15 -30.99
C VAL A 348 -32.76 17.89 -31.07
N SER A 349 -33.15 17.00 -31.99
CA SER A 349 -34.52 16.63 -32.37
C SER A 349 -35.42 16.24 -31.19
N ASP A 350 -34.88 15.57 -30.16
CA ASP A 350 -35.60 15.16 -28.95
C ASP A 350 -35.78 16.28 -27.91
N GLY A 351 -35.31 17.50 -28.21
CA GLY A 351 -35.36 18.67 -27.34
C GLY A 351 -34.22 18.74 -26.32
N SER A 352 -33.35 17.73 -26.26
CA SER A 352 -32.17 17.75 -25.39
C SER A 352 -31.09 18.72 -25.91
N LEU A 353 -30.20 19.13 -25.00
CA LEU A 353 -29.12 20.06 -25.29
C LEU A 353 -27.79 19.32 -25.16
N LEU A 354 -27.11 19.11 -26.29
CA LEU A 354 -25.77 18.52 -26.33
C LEU A 354 -24.71 19.63 -26.33
N ARG A 355 -23.68 19.46 -25.50
CA ARG A 355 -22.45 20.28 -25.58
C ARG A 355 -21.43 19.48 -26.37
N LEU A 356 -20.87 20.06 -27.43
CA LEU A 356 -19.86 19.42 -28.28
C LEU A 356 -18.45 19.76 -27.77
N ASP A 357 -17.50 18.82 -27.86
CA ASP A 357 -16.11 19.07 -27.45
C ASP A 357 -15.45 20.13 -28.34
N GLY A 358 -15.68 20.06 -29.65
CA GLY A 358 -15.24 21.05 -30.63
C GLY A 358 -16.23 21.18 -31.79
N PHE A 359 -16.41 22.38 -32.32
CA PHE A 359 -17.27 22.63 -33.47
C PHE A 359 -16.63 23.58 -34.49
N ILE A 360 -16.51 23.12 -35.73
CA ILE A 360 -16.03 23.92 -36.86
C ILE A 360 -17.25 24.45 -37.63
N LYS A 361 -17.63 25.69 -37.32
CA LYS A 361 -18.82 26.33 -37.89
C LYS A 361 -18.78 26.43 -39.42
N GLU A 362 -17.61 26.71 -40.00
CA GLU A 362 -17.45 26.90 -41.44
C GLU A 362 -17.76 25.63 -42.26
N LYS A 363 -17.50 24.45 -41.69
CA LYS A 363 -17.66 23.17 -42.37
C LYS A 363 -18.83 22.34 -41.82
N ASN A 364 -19.51 22.86 -40.80
CA ASN A 364 -20.53 22.14 -40.05
C ASN A 364 -20.04 20.78 -39.51
N ILE A 365 -18.85 20.77 -38.90
CA ILE A 365 -18.21 19.56 -38.35
C ILE A 365 -18.19 19.62 -36.83
N ALA A 366 -18.76 18.61 -36.17
CA ALA A 366 -18.57 18.33 -34.75
C ALA A 366 -17.32 17.46 -34.55
N ILE A 367 -16.51 17.77 -33.55
CA ILE A 367 -15.38 16.95 -33.12
C ILE A 367 -15.69 16.45 -31.71
N GLU A 368 -15.67 15.13 -31.53
CA GLU A 368 -15.90 14.47 -30.24
C GLU A 368 -14.64 13.70 -29.84
N PHE A 369 -14.06 14.07 -28.69
CA PHE A 369 -12.89 13.41 -28.15
C PHE A 369 -13.30 12.37 -27.11
N LEU A 370 -12.92 11.11 -27.33
CA LEU A 370 -13.34 9.99 -26.50
C LEU A 370 -12.18 9.43 -25.67
N GLY A 371 -12.22 9.72 -24.36
CA GLY A 371 -11.34 9.07 -23.39
C GLY A 371 -11.63 7.57 -23.31
N CYS A 372 -10.62 6.72 -23.53
CA CYS A 372 -10.80 5.27 -23.66
C CYS A 372 -11.31 4.64 -22.35
N ALA A 373 -10.81 5.13 -21.22
CA ALA A 373 -11.16 4.66 -19.87
C ALA A 373 -12.63 4.96 -19.50
N TRP A 374 -13.18 6.06 -20.02
CA TRP A 374 -14.52 6.55 -19.70
C TRP A 374 -15.57 5.98 -20.65
N HIS A 375 -15.28 5.95 -21.95
CA HIS A 375 -16.23 5.53 -22.98
C HIS A 375 -16.18 4.03 -23.29
N GLY A 376 -15.33 3.26 -22.61
CA GLY A 376 -15.30 1.80 -22.75
C GLY A 376 -14.69 1.33 -24.07
N HIS A 377 -13.55 1.90 -24.46
CA HIS A 377 -12.87 1.50 -25.70
C HIS A 377 -12.32 0.06 -25.61
N ASP A 378 -12.30 -0.64 -26.73
CA ASP A 378 -11.85 -2.04 -26.84
C ASP A 378 -10.35 -2.23 -26.53
N CYS A 379 -9.56 -1.16 -26.59
CA CYS A 379 -8.16 -1.19 -26.21
C CYS A 379 -7.92 -1.38 -24.70
N LEU A 380 -8.94 -1.11 -23.86
CA LEU A 380 -8.84 -1.23 -22.39
C LEU A 380 -9.84 -2.23 -21.80
N TYR A 381 -11.00 -2.41 -22.43
CA TYR A 381 -12.10 -3.17 -21.84
C TYR A 381 -12.72 -4.18 -22.79
N ARG A 382 -13.21 -5.27 -22.20
CA ARG A 382 -14.19 -6.16 -22.83
C ARG A 382 -15.62 -5.62 -22.61
N PRO A 383 -16.60 -5.96 -23.48
CA PRO A 383 -17.95 -5.41 -23.44
C PRO A 383 -18.67 -5.44 -22.07
N HIS A 384 -18.43 -6.48 -21.27
CA HIS A 384 -19.08 -6.68 -19.97
C HIS A 384 -18.29 -6.13 -18.77
N GLU A 385 -17.10 -5.59 -18.97
CA GLU A 385 -16.29 -5.03 -17.90
C GLU A 385 -16.79 -3.63 -17.50
N LEU A 386 -16.66 -3.32 -16.21
CA LEU A 386 -17.06 -2.02 -15.67
C LEU A 386 -15.99 -0.97 -15.96
N CYS A 387 -16.42 0.14 -16.56
CA CYS A 387 -15.62 1.35 -16.80
C CYS A 387 -15.56 2.23 -15.55
N LEU A 388 -14.77 3.31 -15.61
CA LEU A 388 -14.59 4.26 -14.49
C LEU A 388 -15.89 4.88 -13.95
N ASN A 389 -16.90 4.99 -14.81
CA ASN A 389 -18.23 5.53 -14.46
C ASN A 389 -19.17 4.47 -13.84
N GLY A 390 -18.69 3.25 -13.58
CA GLY A 390 -19.48 2.15 -13.01
C GLY A 390 -20.50 1.53 -13.98
N LYS A 391 -20.43 1.86 -15.27
CA LYS A 391 -21.23 1.25 -16.34
C LYS A 391 -20.39 0.24 -17.13
N THR A 392 -21.05 -0.69 -17.81
CA THR A 392 -20.34 -1.64 -18.69
C THR A 392 -19.82 -0.92 -19.93
N ALA A 393 -18.71 -1.41 -20.50
CA ALA A 393 -18.17 -0.87 -21.75
C ALA A 393 -19.21 -0.87 -22.89
N LEU A 394 -19.99 -1.95 -23.01
CA LEU A 394 -21.06 -2.05 -24.00
C LEU A 394 -22.12 -0.95 -23.81
N TYR A 395 -22.55 -0.69 -22.58
CA TYR A 395 -23.52 0.36 -22.29
C TYR A 395 -23.00 1.74 -22.71
N ASN A 396 -21.71 2.01 -22.45
CA ASN A 396 -21.09 3.29 -22.84
C ASN A 396 -20.99 3.42 -24.37
N GLN A 397 -20.69 2.34 -25.09
CA GLN A 397 -20.68 2.32 -26.55
C GLN A 397 -22.08 2.55 -27.15
N ASP A 398 -23.11 1.91 -26.60
CA ASP A 398 -24.50 2.12 -27.02
C ASP A 398 -24.91 3.59 -26.85
N LYS A 399 -24.60 4.17 -25.68
CA LYS A 399 -24.88 5.58 -25.39
C LYS A 399 -24.11 6.55 -26.29
N LEU A 400 -22.88 6.23 -26.63
CA LEU A 400 -22.08 6.99 -27.58
C LEU A 400 -22.71 6.97 -28.98
N ASN A 401 -23.13 5.79 -29.46
CA ASN A 401 -23.79 5.64 -30.75
C ASN A 401 -25.12 6.42 -30.81
N GLU A 402 -25.92 6.38 -29.74
CA GLU A 402 -27.13 7.21 -29.61
C GLU A 402 -26.79 8.70 -29.71
N ARG A 403 -25.74 9.16 -29.02
CA ARG A 403 -25.29 10.55 -29.06
C ARG A 403 -24.86 10.98 -30.46
N ILE A 404 -24.03 10.19 -31.14
CA ILE A 404 -23.55 10.50 -32.50
C ILE A 404 -24.73 10.61 -33.45
N LYS A 405 -25.68 9.67 -33.38
CA LYS A 405 -26.87 9.69 -34.21
C LYS A 405 -27.69 10.97 -34.04
N LEU A 406 -27.87 11.45 -32.81
CA LEU A 406 -28.57 12.70 -32.53
C LEU A 406 -27.87 13.92 -33.13
N ILE A 407 -26.53 13.93 -33.20
CA ILE A 407 -25.76 15.00 -33.82
C ILE A 407 -25.90 14.94 -35.34
N GLU A 408 -25.76 13.76 -35.93
CA GLU A 408 -25.86 13.54 -37.38
C GLU A 408 -27.28 13.83 -37.91
N GLU A 409 -28.33 13.61 -37.10
CA GLU A 409 -29.71 14.00 -37.42
C GLU A 409 -29.91 15.53 -37.59
N GLN A 410 -28.93 16.34 -37.19
CA GLN A 410 -28.93 17.80 -37.39
C GLN A 410 -28.10 18.23 -38.61
N ASP A 411 -27.81 17.32 -39.53
CA ASP A 411 -26.97 17.52 -40.73
C ASP A 411 -25.52 17.97 -40.40
N ILE A 412 -25.02 17.60 -39.22
CA ILE A 412 -23.66 17.90 -38.76
C ILE A 412 -22.76 16.66 -38.94
N GLU A 413 -21.63 16.81 -39.65
CA GLU A 413 -20.64 15.74 -39.77
C GLU A 413 -19.91 15.56 -38.43
N THR A 414 -19.91 14.34 -37.88
CA THR A 414 -19.24 14.05 -36.59
C THR A 414 -17.90 13.36 -36.80
N LYS A 415 -16.82 13.93 -36.27
CA LYS A 415 -15.47 13.35 -36.25
C LYS A 415 -15.10 12.89 -34.86
N ILE A 416 -14.91 11.58 -34.73
CA ILE A 416 -14.57 10.92 -33.48
C ILE A 416 -13.06 10.75 -33.37
N ILE A 417 -12.49 11.13 -32.24
CA ILE A 417 -11.06 10.98 -31.95
C ILE A 417 -10.90 10.21 -30.65
N TRP A 418 -10.37 8.98 -30.72
CA TRP A 418 -10.07 8.18 -29.55
C TRP A 418 -8.74 8.58 -28.92
N GLU A 419 -8.71 8.62 -27.59
CA GLU A 419 -7.52 8.93 -26.80
C GLU A 419 -6.32 8.04 -27.16
N CYS A 420 -6.50 6.72 -27.30
CA CYS A 420 -5.41 5.81 -27.64
C CYS A 420 -4.80 6.07 -29.02
N ASP A 421 -5.60 6.55 -29.99
CA ASP A 421 -5.12 6.84 -31.34
C ASP A 421 -4.29 8.12 -31.36
N VAL A 422 -4.61 9.08 -30.49
CA VAL A 422 -3.78 10.27 -30.29
C VAL A 422 -2.43 9.88 -29.70
N TYR A 423 -2.40 9.02 -28.67
CA TYR A 423 -1.13 8.55 -28.12
C TYR A 423 -0.27 7.83 -29.15
N LYS A 424 -0.86 6.92 -29.96
CA LYS A 424 -0.15 6.27 -31.07
C LYS A 424 0.39 7.27 -32.10
N LYS A 425 -0.39 8.32 -32.41
CA LYS A 425 0.07 9.38 -33.33
C LYS A 425 1.24 10.17 -32.75
N LEU A 426 1.23 10.50 -31.45
CA LEU A 426 2.34 11.20 -30.78
C LEU A 426 3.65 10.40 -30.78
N GLU A 427 3.58 9.07 -30.88
CA GLU A 427 4.78 8.23 -31.02
C GLU A 427 5.41 8.30 -32.43
N ILE A 428 4.62 8.63 -33.45
CA ILE A 428 5.03 8.55 -34.86
C ILE A 428 5.23 9.95 -35.47
N ASP A 429 4.35 10.90 -35.16
CA ASP A 429 4.35 12.26 -35.68
C ASP A 429 5.15 13.18 -34.74
N LEU A 430 6.41 13.40 -35.10
CA LEU A 430 7.31 14.27 -34.34
C LEU A 430 6.84 15.72 -34.31
N GLU A 431 6.18 16.21 -35.37
CA GLU A 431 5.65 17.58 -35.43
C GLU A 431 4.50 17.75 -34.43
N MET A 432 3.57 16.79 -34.41
CA MET A 432 2.47 16.76 -33.45
C MET A 432 3.00 16.69 -32.02
N LYS A 433 4.01 15.86 -31.78
CA LYS A 433 4.64 15.73 -30.47
C LYS A 433 5.27 17.04 -29.99
N LEU A 434 6.09 17.67 -30.82
CA LEU A 434 6.73 18.95 -30.49
C LEU A 434 5.68 20.04 -30.21
N PHE A 435 4.63 20.12 -31.03
CA PHE A 435 3.53 21.05 -30.82
C PHE A 435 2.80 20.80 -29.49
N PHE A 436 2.54 19.52 -29.15
CA PHE A 436 1.92 19.17 -27.88
C PHE A 436 2.81 19.55 -26.69
N ASP A 437 4.13 19.39 -26.81
CA ASP A 437 5.09 19.71 -25.76
C ASP A 437 5.25 21.24 -25.56
N GLU A 438 5.17 22.02 -26.64
CA GLU A 438 5.21 23.49 -26.61
C GLU A 438 3.92 24.13 -26.10
N LEU A 439 2.77 23.46 -26.28
CA LEU A 439 1.51 24.00 -25.79
C LEU A 439 1.51 24.08 -24.27
N PRO A 440 1.32 25.29 -23.67
CA PRO A 440 1.17 25.41 -22.24
C PRO A 440 -0.01 24.54 -21.83
N ASP A 441 0.13 23.80 -20.74
CA ASP A 441 -1.02 23.10 -20.18
C ASP A 441 -2.03 24.21 -19.75
N ILE A 442 -3.24 24.18 -20.28
CA ILE A 442 -4.30 25.14 -19.89
C ILE A 442 -5.43 24.38 -19.20
N GLY A 443 -5.16 23.13 -18.83
CA GLY A 443 -6.08 22.33 -18.04
C GLY A 443 -6.20 22.89 -16.62
N PRO A 444 -7.20 22.40 -15.87
CA PRO A 444 -7.39 22.78 -14.48
C PRO A 444 -6.17 22.48 -13.61
N LEU A 445 -6.03 23.20 -12.49
CA LEU A 445 -5.06 22.92 -11.44
C LEU A 445 -5.52 21.69 -10.67
N PHE A 446 -4.69 20.65 -10.63
CA PHE A 446 -4.92 19.48 -9.78
C PHE A 446 -3.99 19.55 -8.57
N PRO A 447 -4.51 19.68 -7.33
CA PRO A 447 -3.68 19.78 -6.12
C PRO A 447 -2.66 18.64 -5.97
N ARG A 448 -3.01 17.44 -6.44
CA ARG A 448 -2.14 16.25 -6.38
C ARG A 448 -0.83 16.42 -7.15
N ASP A 449 -0.80 17.26 -8.19
CA ASP A 449 0.41 17.51 -8.98
C ASP A 449 1.45 18.30 -8.18
N SER A 450 1.02 19.08 -7.18
CA SER A 450 1.93 19.77 -6.24
C SER A 450 2.48 18.85 -5.15
N PHE A 451 1.95 17.63 -5.01
CA PHE A 451 2.30 16.73 -3.92
C PHE A 451 3.56 15.92 -4.23
N HIS A 452 4.66 16.34 -3.59
CA HIS A 452 5.98 15.75 -3.76
C HIS A 452 6.48 15.06 -2.48
N GLY A 453 7.39 14.10 -2.64
CA GLY A 453 8.08 13.45 -1.53
C GLY A 453 9.24 14.28 -1.01
N GLY A 454 10.06 13.67 -0.13
CA GLY A 454 11.26 14.31 0.38
C GLY A 454 12.26 14.66 -0.73
N ARG A 455 12.90 15.83 -0.59
CA ARG A 455 13.97 16.27 -1.49
C ARG A 455 15.15 15.32 -1.40
N THR A 456 15.58 14.78 -2.54
CA THR A 456 16.82 14.00 -2.65
C THR A 456 17.63 14.56 -3.82
N GLY A 457 18.83 15.07 -3.55
CA GLY A 457 19.67 15.69 -4.58
C GLY A 457 21.14 15.67 -4.19
N PRO A 458 21.93 14.66 -4.62
CA PRO A 458 23.37 14.67 -4.37
C PRO A 458 24.03 15.77 -5.22
N LEU A 459 24.88 16.60 -4.60
CA LEU A 459 25.70 17.58 -5.31
C LEU A 459 26.85 16.89 -6.07
N ALA A 460 27.35 15.77 -5.55
CA ALA A 460 28.35 14.93 -6.19
C ALA A 460 28.00 13.45 -5.99
N LEU A 461 28.08 12.65 -7.05
CA LEU A 461 27.83 11.19 -7.00
C LEU A 461 29.07 10.39 -6.57
N LYS A 462 30.26 10.96 -6.77
CA LYS A 462 31.54 10.38 -6.38
C LYS A 462 32.45 11.49 -5.87
N CYS A 463 33.00 11.32 -4.69
CA CYS A 463 34.17 12.05 -4.24
C CYS A 463 35.39 11.16 -4.54
N ASN A 464 36.29 11.57 -5.44
CA ASN A 464 37.50 10.80 -5.71
C ASN A 464 38.59 11.21 -4.72
N LEU A 465 39.08 10.25 -3.93
CA LEU A 465 40.16 10.47 -2.95
C LEU A 465 41.51 9.93 -3.46
N GLU A 466 41.56 9.41 -4.71
CA GLU A 466 42.78 8.94 -5.34
C GLU A 466 43.80 10.09 -5.48
N GLY A 467 44.90 10.02 -4.71
CA GLY A 467 45.97 11.02 -4.68
C GLY A 467 46.18 11.68 -3.31
N ASN A 468 45.17 11.64 -2.43
CA ASN A 468 45.22 12.26 -1.09
C ASN A 468 45.24 11.19 0.02
N LEU A 469 46.14 10.21 -0.09
CA LEU A 469 46.27 9.09 0.86
C LEU A 469 46.77 9.52 2.25
N GLU A 470 47.34 10.73 2.36
CA GLU A 470 47.87 11.29 3.62
C GLU A 470 46.90 12.26 4.31
N GLU A 471 45.80 12.64 3.67
CA GLU A 471 44.80 13.55 4.25
C GLU A 471 43.67 12.78 4.93
N THR A 472 43.34 13.20 6.16
CA THR A 472 42.16 12.68 6.86
C THR A 472 40.96 13.56 6.50
N PHE A 473 39.92 12.95 5.93
CA PHE A 473 38.66 13.63 5.65
C PHE A 473 37.66 13.37 6.77
N GLU A 474 36.97 14.42 7.23
CA GLU A 474 35.85 14.31 8.16
C GLU A 474 34.52 14.38 7.40
N ILE A 475 33.59 13.49 7.73
CA ILE A 475 32.23 13.49 7.17
C ILE A 475 31.27 13.90 8.28
N SER A 476 30.64 15.05 8.14
CA SER A 476 29.56 15.48 9.03
C SER A 476 28.21 15.07 8.45
N CYS A 477 27.37 14.43 9.26
CA CYS A 477 26.00 14.09 8.92
C CYS A 477 25.05 14.89 9.81
N TYR A 478 24.19 15.70 9.18
CA TYR A 478 23.16 16.48 9.87
C TYR A 478 21.81 15.86 9.57
N ASP A 479 21.03 15.59 10.61
CA ASP A 479 19.68 15.05 10.49
C ASP A 479 18.70 15.89 11.32
N VAL A 480 17.56 16.22 10.73
CA VAL A 480 16.51 16.96 11.43
C VAL A 480 15.67 15.97 12.22
N VAL A 481 15.75 16.05 13.54
CA VAL A 481 14.98 15.20 14.44
C VAL A 481 13.48 15.41 14.19
N SER A 482 12.82 14.40 13.65
CA SER A 482 11.37 14.42 13.36
C SER A 482 10.93 15.57 12.43
N LEU A 483 11.58 15.69 11.25
CA LEU A 483 11.26 16.72 10.25
C LEU A 483 9.75 16.89 9.99
N TYR A 484 9.03 15.83 9.58
CA TYR A 484 7.60 15.95 9.27
C TYR A 484 6.73 16.30 10.50
N PRO A 485 6.91 15.69 11.69
CA PRO A 485 6.22 16.15 12.89
C PRO A 485 6.52 17.62 13.26
N ALA A 486 7.76 18.10 13.09
CA ALA A 486 8.09 19.49 13.35
C ALA A 486 7.33 20.43 12.39
N VAL A 487 7.28 20.07 11.09
CA VAL A 487 6.47 20.80 10.10
C VAL A 487 4.98 20.76 10.47
N ASN A 488 4.44 19.60 10.84
CA ASN A 488 3.04 19.48 11.28
C ASN A 488 2.71 20.35 12.51
N PHE A 489 3.69 20.64 13.36
CA PHE A 489 3.51 21.43 14.58
C PHE A 489 3.60 22.95 14.32
N TYR A 490 4.56 23.37 13.50
CA TYR A 490 4.84 24.80 13.28
C TYR A 490 4.18 25.38 12.03
N ALA A 491 3.91 24.57 11.01
CA ALA A 491 3.37 25.06 9.75
C ALA A 491 1.85 25.20 9.79
N ASP A 492 1.35 26.23 9.11
CA ASP A 492 -0.07 26.40 8.86
C ASP A 492 -0.52 25.47 7.71
N TYR A 493 -1.61 24.73 7.94
CA TYR A 493 -2.21 23.86 6.92
C TYR A 493 -3.45 24.50 6.30
N PRO A 494 -3.68 24.31 4.99
CA PRO A 494 -4.95 24.69 4.38
C PRO A 494 -6.10 23.86 4.99
N ILE A 495 -7.19 24.54 5.34
CA ILE A 495 -8.42 23.93 5.87
C ILE A 495 -9.63 24.30 4.99
N GLY A 496 -10.60 23.39 4.92
CA GLY A 496 -11.84 23.62 4.18
C GLY A 496 -11.68 23.53 2.65
N HIS A 497 -12.55 24.23 1.92
CA HIS A 497 -12.54 24.27 0.46
C HIS A 497 -11.74 25.47 -0.05
N PRO A 498 -10.86 25.30 -1.05
CA PRO A 498 -10.18 26.40 -1.71
C PRO A 498 -11.15 27.27 -2.52
N GLU A 499 -10.81 28.55 -2.66
CA GLU A 499 -11.35 29.43 -3.68
C GLU A 499 -10.52 29.27 -4.96
N VAL A 500 -11.19 29.04 -6.10
CA VAL A 500 -10.53 28.93 -7.41
C VAL A 500 -10.49 30.30 -8.07
N LEU A 501 -9.29 30.79 -8.32
CA LEU A 501 -9.04 32.06 -8.99
C LEU A 501 -8.38 31.81 -10.35
N GLU A 502 -8.98 32.32 -11.42
CA GLU A 502 -8.38 32.29 -12.76
C GLU A 502 -7.57 33.57 -12.97
N LEU A 503 -6.24 33.44 -12.89
CA LEU A 503 -5.29 34.51 -13.12
C LEU A 503 -4.49 34.22 -14.40
N ASN A 504 -5.09 34.48 -15.55
CA ASN A 504 -4.43 34.33 -16.86
C ASN A 504 -3.70 35.62 -17.26
N LYS A 505 -2.74 36.05 -16.44
CA LYS A 505 -1.93 37.25 -16.69
C LYS A 505 -0.46 37.00 -16.40
N GLU A 506 0.39 37.71 -17.11
CA GLU A 506 1.81 37.77 -16.79
C GLU A 506 2.01 38.49 -15.44
N VAL A 507 2.88 37.94 -14.60
CA VAL A 507 3.20 38.45 -13.27
C VAL A 507 4.70 38.50 -13.08
N HIS A 508 5.19 39.48 -12.33
CA HIS A 508 6.62 39.68 -12.07
C HIS A 508 6.93 39.49 -10.58
N TRP A 509 6.70 38.27 -10.09
CA TRP A 509 6.87 37.91 -8.68
C TRP A 509 8.33 37.58 -8.39
N THR A 510 8.98 38.41 -7.58
CA THR A 510 10.40 38.28 -7.22
C THR A 510 10.61 38.15 -5.72
N LYS A 511 9.62 38.50 -4.91
CA LYS A 511 9.65 38.42 -3.45
C LYS A 511 8.40 37.73 -2.91
N HIS A 512 8.48 37.26 -1.66
CA HIS A 512 7.36 36.59 -1.00
C HIS A 512 6.12 37.48 -0.92
N GLU A 513 6.30 38.78 -0.70
CA GLU A 513 5.20 39.73 -0.55
C GLU A 513 4.39 39.91 -1.83
N ASP A 514 4.98 39.62 -3.00
CA ASP A 514 4.31 39.73 -4.30
C ASP A 514 3.20 38.68 -4.48
N LEU A 515 3.23 37.61 -3.67
CA LEU A 515 2.19 36.59 -3.64
C LEU A 515 0.94 37.08 -2.90
N HIS A 516 1.02 38.12 -2.07
CA HIS A 516 -0.15 38.61 -1.33
C HIS A 516 -1.21 39.22 -2.27
N PRO A 517 -2.51 38.97 -2.01
CA PRO A 517 -3.09 38.29 -0.84
C PRO A 517 -3.21 36.76 -0.99
N TYR A 518 -2.66 36.16 -2.05
CA TYR A 518 -2.86 34.76 -2.38
C TYR A 518 -1.99 33.83 -1.51
N ARG A 519 -2.62 32.77 -1.01
CA ARG A 519 -1.93 31.71 -0.27
C ARG A 519 -2.57 30.36 -0.62
N GLY A 520 -1.79 29.47 -1.19
CA GLY A 520 -2.28 28.18 -1.64
C GLY A 520 -1.47 27.63 -2.81
N ILE A 521 -2.18 26.92 -3.70
CA ILE A 521 -1.59 26.19 -4.80
C ILE A 521 -1.72 27.01 -6.09
N PHE A 522 -0.61 27.20 -6.79
CA PHE A 522 -0.51 27.99 -8.01
C PHE A 522 -0.08 27.12 -9.18
N LYS A 523 -0.66 27.33 -10.36
CA LYS A 523 -0.21 26.71 -11.61
C LYS A 523 0.46 27.80 -12.45
N LEU A 524 1.79 27.78 -12.53
CA LEU A 524 2.58 28.87 -13.09
C LEU A 524 3.48 28.36 -14.22
N PHE A 525 3.84 29.27 -15.13
CA PHE A 525 5.01 29.12 -15.99
C PHE A 525 6.16 29.91 -15.35
N ILE A 526 7.28 29.26 -15.05
CA ILE A 526 8.38 29.85 -14.29
C ILE A 526 9.61 29.99 -15.19
N ILE A 527 10.20 31.19 -15.16
CA ILE A 527 11.53 31.46 -15.71
C ILE A 527 12.53 31.36 -14.56
N PRO A 528 13.41 30.35 -14.52
CA PRO A 528 14.38 30.20 -13.44
C PRO A 528 15.49 31.27 -13.55
N PRO A 529 16.08 31.71 -12.42
CA PRO A 529 17.27 32.56 -12.45
C PRO A 529 18.51 31.77 -12.91
N ASP A 530 19.42 32.46 -13.59
CA ASP A 530 20.61 31.85 -14.23
C ASP A 530 21.69 31.40 -13.22
N ASP A 531 21.65 31.88 -11.97
CA ASP A 531 22.72 31.77 -10.97
C ASP A 531 22.34 30.95 -9.72
N LEU A 532 21.32 30.10 -9.81
CA LEU A 532 20.85 29.34 -8.67
C LEU A 532 21.83 28.19 -8.32
N PHE A 533 22.39 28.19 -7.10
CA PHE A 533 23.33 27.13 -6.66
C PHE A 533 22.63 25.79 -6.37
N ILE A 534 21.41 25.86 -5.84
CA ILE A 534 20.62 24.70 -5.43
C ILE A 534 19.26 24.80 -6.11
N PRO A 535 18.89 23.88 -7.02
CA PRO A 535 17.59 23.93 -7.66
C PRO A 535 16.50 23.72 -6.60
N VAL A 536 15.46 24.57 -6.59
CA VAL A 536 14.42 24.54 -5.54
C VAL A 536 13.11 23.93 -6.00
N ILE A 537 12.88 23.85 -7.32
CA ILE A 537 11.61 23.38 -7.84
C ILE A 537 11.68 21.89 -8.21
N PRO A 538 10.83 21.04 -7.63
CA PRO A 538 10.77 19.62 -7.96
C PRO A 538 10.08 19.36 -9.30
N GLU A 539 10.61 18.40 -10.05
CA GLU A 539 10.03 17.88 -11.29
C GLU A 539 10.25 16.36 -11.38
N ARG A 540 9.36 15.65 -12.09
CA ARG A 540 9.50 14.20 -12.33
C ARG A 540 10.00 13.94 -13.74
N ILE A 541 11.29 13.65 -13.89
CA ILE A 541 11.86 13.19 -15.16
C ILE A 541 12.00 11.66 -15.12
N HIS A 542 11.41 10.97 -16.11
CA HIS A 542 11.44 9.51 -16.23
C HIS A 542 11.02 8.78 -14.93
N GLY A 543 10.02 9.32 -14.24
CA GLY A 543 9.52 8.77 -12.97
C GLY A 543 10.39 9.04 -11.74
N LYS A 544 11.53 9.73 -11.88
CA LYS A 544 12.39 10.14 -10.77
C LYS A 544 12.16 11.61 -10.42
N LEU A 545 12.04 11.89 -9.13
CA LEU A 545 12.01 13.26 -8.62
C LEU A 545 13.40 13.87 -8.73
N VAL A 546 13.52 14.95 -9.48
CA VAL A 546 14.71 15.79 -9.64
C VAL A 546 14.34 17.23 -9.34
N CYS A 547 15.28 18.02 -8.85
CA CYS A 547 15.10 19.47 -8.79
C CYS A 547 15.94 20.07 -9.93
N LEU A 548 15.34 20.89 -10.78
CA LEU A 548 15.97 21.36 -12.02
C LEU A 548 16.07 22.90 -12.11
N PHE A 549 16.91 23.37 -13.03
CA PHE A 549 17.14 24.77 -13.37
C PHE A 549 16.45 25.19 -14.69
N PHE A 550 15.45 24.45 -15.17
CA PHE A 550 14.88 24.66 -16.50
C PHE A 550 13.51 25.38 -16.49
N TYR A 551 13.19 26.04 -17.61
CA TYR A 551 11.91 26.67 -17.91
C TYR A 551 10.78 25.63 -17.88
N TYR A 552 9.94 25.66 -16.85
CA TYR A 552 8.85 24.68 -16.76
C TYR A 552 7.60 25.23 -16.08
N LYS A 553 6.51 24.55 -16.41
CA LYS A 553 5.18 24.80 -15.90
C LYS A 553 4.93 23.95 -14.65
N ILE A 554 4.77 24.58 -13.49
CA ILE A 554 4.83 23.87 -12.22
C ILE A 554 3.68 24.28 -11.31
N ILE A 555 3.13 23.28 -10.61
CA ILE A 555 2.13 23.49 -9.58
C ILE A 555 2.84 23.58 -8.22
N LEU A 556 2.81 24.76 -7.59
CA LEU A 556 3.52 25.03 -6.34
C LEU A 556 2.54 25.32 -5.20
N ASP A 557 2.82 24.77 -4.02
CA ASP A 557 2.19 25.17 -2.77
C ASP A 557 3.10 26.17 -2.05
N PHE A 558 2.63 27.40 -1.88
CA PHE A 558 3.29 28.41 -1.04
C PHE A 558 2.58 28.48 0.31
N SER A 559 2.86 27.50 1.17
CA SER A 559 2.67 27.62 2.61
C SER A 559 3.96 28.21 3.22
N PRO A 560 3.89 29.08 4.24
CA PRO A 560 5.06 29.72 4.84
C PRO A 560 5.86 28.67 5.62
N LEU A 561 6.75 28.02 4.90
CA LEU A 561 7.89 27.27 5.44
C LEU A 561 9.17 28.11 5.41
N SER A 562 9.10 29.36 4.97
CA SER A 562 10.25 30.24 4.74
C SER A 562 10.88 30.83 6.01
N SER A 563 10.42 30.47 7.22
CA SER A 563 11.02 30.98 8.47
C SER A 563 11.96 30.00 9.20
N MET A 564 12.14 28.76 8.73
CA MET A 564 12.96 27.75 9.43
C MET A 564 14.40 27.58 8.90
N TYR A 565 14.79 28.31 7.85
CA TYR A 565 16.17 28.33 7.36
C TYR A 565 16.64 29.78 7.21
N ASN A 566 17.04 30.37 8.34
CA ASN A 566 18.00 31.47 8.39
C ASN A 566 19.19 31.02 9.22
#